data_AF-A0A4S3JZ38-F1
#
_entry.id   AF-A0A4S3JZ38-F1
#
_cell.length_a   1.000
_cell.length_b   1.000
_cell.length_c   1.000
_cell.angle_alpha   90.00
_cell.angle_beta   90.00
_cell.angle_gamma   90.00
#
_symmetry.space_group_name_H-M   'P 1'
#
loop_
_entity.id
_entity.type
_entity.pdbx_description
1 polymer ?
#
loop_
_entity_poly.entity_id
_entity_poly.type
_entity_poly.pdbx_seq_one_letter_code
_entity_poly.pdbx_strand_id
1 'polypeptide(L)'
;MVFVEVISVNGRAPDSPMEATIDAAGGTVGRATVNALVLADPGRTVSRIHAQFLRRHGVVKVLCRGTNDLLVDGRPLEMGDEVPVTDGARLEMGVYVIRATLGAGGAPVRGRA
;
A
#
# COMPACT_ATOMS: atom_id res chain seq x y z
N MET A 1 5.56 -6.56 10.63
CA MET A 1 4.59 -5.44 10.57
C MET A 1 4.91 -4.67 9.31
N VAL A 2 3.93 -4.16 8.57
CA VAL A 2 4.21 -3.35 7.37
C VAL A 2 3.60 -1.99 7.58
N PHE A 3 4.43 -0.95 7.55
CA PHE A 3 3.97 0.42 7.59
C PHE A 3 3.77 0.90 6.16
N VAL A 4 2.59 1.42 5.84
CA VAL A 4 2.28 1.97 4.52
C VAL A 4 1.94 3.44 4.66
N GLU A 5 2.53 4.27 3.82
CA GLU A 5 2.28 5.71 3.81
C GLU A 5 2.14 6.22 2.39
N VAL A 6 1.24 7.16 2.17
CA VAL A 6 1.12 7.88 0.90
C VAL A 6 2.22 8.92 0.85
N ILE A 7 3.15 8.79 -0.10
CA ILE A 7 4.24 9.75 -0.30
C ILE A 7 3.92 10.78 -1.38
N SER A 8 2.98 10.49 -2.28
CA SER A 8 2.54 11.42 -3.32
C SER A 8 1.12 11.12 -3.78
N VAL A 9 0.36 12.18 -4.07
CA VAL A 9 -0.95 12.19 -4.71
C VAL A 9 -0.88 13.14 -5.91
N ASN A 10 -1.09 12.62 -7.11
CA ASN A 10 -1.02 13.37 -8.37
C ASN A 10 0.32 14.15 -8.52
N GLY A 11 1.43 13.50 -8.16
CA GLY A 11 2.77 14.08 -8.20
C GLY A 11 3.08 15.13 -7.12
N ARG A 12 2.20 15.34 -6.14
CA ARG A 12 2.37 16.28 -5.02
C ARG A 12 2.36 15.56 -3.68
N ALA A 13 3.03 16.12 -2.67
CA ALA A 13 2.88 15.61 -1.31
C ALA A 13 1.40 15.67 -0.88
N PRO A 14 0.88 14.67 -0.15
CA PRO A 14 -0.50 14.70 0.31
C PRO A 14 -0.73 15.88 1.28
N ASP A 15 -1.91 16.50 1.20
CA ASP A 15 -2.30 17.64 2.06
C ASP A 15 -2.39 17.26 3.55
N SER A 16 -2.51 15.97 3.85
CA SER A 16 -2.50 15.43 5.20
C SER A 16 -1.83 14.06 5.21
N PRO A 17 -1.14 13.67 6.30
CA PRO A 17 -0.54 12.35 6.41
C PRO A 17 -1.60 11.25 6.24
N MET A 18 -1.39 10.36 5.27
CA MET A 18 -2.22 9.19 5.04
C MET A 18 -1.33 7.96 5.22
N GLU A 19 -1.42 7.35 6.39
CA GLU A 19 -0.57 6.24 6.79
C GLU A 19 -1.38 5.18 7.53
N ALA A 20 -0.95 3.93 7.42
CA ALA A 20 -1.55 2.80 8.12
C ALA A 20 -0.52 1.74 8.44
N THR A 21 -0.81 0.92 9.44
CA THR A 21 -0.01 -0.24 9.79
C THR A 21 -0.77 -1.50 9.45
N ILE A 22 -0.21 -2.32 8.57
CA ILE A 22 -0.67 -3.66 8.24
C ILE A 22 -0.03 -4.65 9.22
N ASP A 23 -0.86 -5.42 9.91
CA ASP A 23 -0.43 -6.40 10.90
C ASP A 23 -0.12 -7.78 10.28
N ALA A 24 -0.02 -8.82 11.11
CA ALA A 24 0.25 -10.18 10.66
C ALA A 24 -0.95 -10.85 9.96
N ALA A 25 -2.19 -10.41 10.21
CA ALA A 25 -3.37 -10.89 9.51
C ALA A 25 -3.43 -10.35 8.06
N GLY A 26 -2.62 -9.33 7.76
CA GLY A 26 -2.58 -8.67 6.47
C GLY A 26 -3.48 -7.44 6.47
N GLY A 27 -3.74 -6.88 5.29
CA GLY A 27 -4.55 -5.67 5.21
C GLY A 27 -4.77 -5.23 3.78
N THR A 28 -5.77 -4.38 3.59
CA THR A 28 -6.16 -3.91 2.26
C THR A 28 -5.95 -2.41 2.13
N VAL A 29 -5.71 -1.99 0.89
CA VAL A 29 -5.54 -0.59 0.49
C VAL A 29 -6.50 -0.30 -0.66
N GLY A 30 -7.18 0.84 -0.59
CA GLY A 30 -8.11 1.28 -1.62
C GLY A 30 -9.12 2.28 -1.08
N ARG A 31 -10.15 2.60 -1.87
CA ARG A 31 -11.10 3.66 -1.52
C ARG A 31 -12.21 3.29 -0.54
N ALA A 32 -12.41 2.01 -0.25
CA ALA A 32 -13.40 1.61 0.74
C ALA A 32 -12.94 1.97 2.16
N THR A 33 -13.85 2.47 2.99
CA THR A 33 -13.56 2.88 4.38
C THR A 33 -13.20 1.72 5.30
N VAL A 34 -13.44 0.48 4.87
CA VAL A 34 -13.09 -0.75 5.59
C VAL A 34 -11.63 -1.18 5.39
N ASN A 35 -10.89 -0.49 4.51
CA ASN A 35 -9.49 -0.80 4.26
C ASN A 35 -8.60 -0.32 5.40
N ALA A 36 -7.46 -1.00 5.56
CA ALA A 36 -6.42 -0.57 6.50
C ALA A 36 -5.88 0.82 6.12
N LEU A 37 -5.63 1.05 4.82
CA LEU A 37 -5.34 2.38 4.29
C LEU A 37 -6.45 2.81 3.32
N VAL A 38 -7.19 3.83 3.72
CA VAL A 38 -8.32 4.38 2.95
C VAL A 38 -7.81 5.51 2.06
N LEU A 39 -7.99 5.38 0.75
CA LEU A 39 -7.70 6.43 -0.23
C LEU A 39 -9.00 7.12 -0.62
N ALA A 40 -9.22 8.37 -0.21
CA ALA A 40 -10.51 9.06 -0.43
C ALA A 40 -10.92 9.16 -1.91
N ASP A 41 -9.94 9.11 -2.84
CA ASP A 41 -10.07 8.97 -4.30
C ASP A 41 -11.46 9.35 -4.89
N PRO A 42 -11.83 10.64 -4.85
CA PRO A 42 -13.11 11.09 -5.40
C PRO A 42 -13.19 10.90 -6.91
N GLY A 43 -12.02 10.85 -7.59
CA GLY A 43 -11.89 10.59 -9.02
C GLY A 43 -12.17 9.14 -9.43
N ARG A 44 -12.35 8.22 -8.47
CA ARG A 44 -12.61 6.78 -8.71
C ARG A 44 -11.53 6.11 -9.58
N THR A 45 -10.30 6.57 -9.46
CA THR A 45 -9.11 5.99 -10.09
C THR A 45 -8.59 4.75 -9.35
N VAL A 46 -9.04 4.53 -8.12
CA VAL A 46 -8.67 3.43 -7.24
C VAL A 46 -9.90 2.58 -6.94
N SER A 47 -9.70 1.27 -6.93
CA SER A 47 -10.76 0.30 -6.65
C SER A 47 -11.12 0.30 -5.15
N ARG A 48 -12.32 -0.19 -4.80
CA ARG A 48 -12.74 -0.32 -3.39
C ARG A 48 -11.71 -1.07 -2.57
N ILE A 49 -11.23 -2.19 -3.09
CA ILE A 49 -10.06 -2.90 -2.62
C ILE A 49 -9.15 -2.98 -3.84
N HIS A 50 -7.98 -2.37 -3.78
CA HIS A 50 -7.08 -2.26 -4.93
C HIS A 50 -5.82 -3.10 -4.73
N ALA A 51 -5.21 -3.01 -3.56
CA ALA A 51 -4.11 -3.88 -3.15
C ALA A 51 -4.45 -4.60 -1.85
N GLN A 52 -4.02 -5.85 -1.73
CA GLN A 52 -4.10 -6.61 -0.49
C GLN A 52 -2.70 -7.08 -0.10
N PHE A 53 -2.24 -6.69 1.08
CA PHE A 53 -1.04 -7.20 1.70
C PHE A 53 -1.35 -8.54 2.37
N LEU A 54 -0.56 -9.55 2.01
CA LEU A 54 -0.63 -10.91 2.54
C LEU A 54 0.72 -11.27 3.15
N ARG A 55 0.71 -11.94 4.30
CA ARG A 55 1.94 -12.47 4.91
C ARG A 55 1.89 -13.98 4.89
N ARG A 56 2.81 -14.62 4.18
CA ARG A 56 2.89 -16.09 4.05
C ARG A 56 4.34 -16.54 4.22
N HIS A 57 4.56 -17.52 5.10
CA HIS A 57 5.90 -18.08 5.37
C HIS A 57 6.96 -17.02 5.68
N GLY A 58 6.60 -15.97 6.41
CA GLY A 58 7.51 -14.86 6.75
C GLY A 58 7.70 -13.80 5.66
N VAL A 59 7.28 -14.09 4.42
CA VAL A 59 7.35 -13.17 3.28
C VAL A 59 6.08 -12.33 3.20
N VAL A 60 6.24 -11.03 2.97
CA VAL A 60 5.14 -10.12 2.66
C VAL A 60 4.96 -10.07 1.15
N LYS A 61 3.71 -10.24 0.70
CA LYS A 61 3.30 -10.15 -0.69
C LYS A 61 2.19 -9.12 -0.84
N VAL A 62 2.08 -8.55 -2.02
CA VAL A 62 0.94 -7.73 -2.44
C VAL A 62 0.22 -8.45 -3.56
N LEU A 63 -1.08 -8.65 -3.34
CA LEU A 63 -2.04 -9.16 -4.31
C LEU A 63 -2.81 -8.00 -4.92
N CYS A 64 -2.81 -7.90 -6.24
CA CYS A 64 -3.66 -6.96 -6.96
C CYS A 64 -5.11 -7.46 -6.95
N ARG A 65 -6.02 -6.66 -6.39
CA ARG A 65 -7.48 -6.88 -6.45
C ARG A 65 -8.22 -5.78 -7.20
N GLY A 66 -7.49 -4.74 -7.60
CA GLY A 66 -8.01 -3.64 -8.39
C GLY A 66 -8.25 -4.05 -9.84
N THR A 67 -9.11 -3.28 -10.51
CA THR A 67 -9.34 -3.41 -11.95
C THR A 67 -8.43 -2.48 -12.76
N ASN A 68 -7.91 -1.43 -12.12
CA ASN A 68 -6.95 -0.51 -12.72
C ASN A 68 -5.52 -0.99 -12.39
N ASP A 69 -4.55 -0.47 -13.13
CA ASP A 69 -3.14 -0.84 -12.99
C ASP A 69 -2.62 -0.61 -11.56
N LEU A 70 -1.94 -1.63 -11.04
CA LEU A 70 -1.14 -1.57 -9.84
C LEU A 70 0.31 -1.79 -10.21
N LEU A 71 1.18 -0.82 -9.96
CA LEU A 71 2.61 -0.98 -10.14
C LEU A 71 3.26 -1.22 -8.79
N VAL A 72 4.15 -2.20 -8.69
CA VAL A 72 4.97 -2.47 -7.50
C VAL A 72 6.43 -2.43 -7.92
N ASP A 73 7.19 -1.48 -7.39
CA ASP A 73 8.59 -1.21 -7.77
C ASP A 73 8.77 -1.04 -9.28
N GLY A 74 7.80 -0.39 -9.94
CA GLY A 74 7.77 -0.17 -11.39
C GLY A 74 7.29 -1.36 -12.21
N ARG A 75 6.99 -2.51 -11.59
CA ARG A 75 6.41 -3.67 -12.27
C ARG A 75 4.88 -3.60 -12.25
N PRO A 76 4.19 -3.57 -13.41
CA PRO A 76 2.74 -3.64 -13.46
C PRO A 76 2.26 -5.04 -13.05
N LEU A 77 1.14 -5.09 -12.32
CA LEU A 77 0.44 -6.28 -11.87
C LEU A 77 -0.97 -6.30 -12.42
N GLU A 78 -1.39 -7.47 -12.92
CA GLU A 78 -2.77 -7.69 -13.34
C GLU A 78 -3.65 -8.13 -12.16
N MET A 79 -4.96 -8.01 -12.31
CA MET A 79 -5.90 -8.46 -11.29
C MET A 79 -5.70 -9.95 -10.98
N GLY A 80 -5.41 -10.27 -9.72
CA GLY A 80 -5.12 -11.64 -9.27
C GLY A 80 -3.63 -11.95 -9.15
N ASP A 81 -2.75 -11.10 -9.70
CA ASP A 81 -1.31 -11.28 -9.53
C ASP A 81 -0.87 -10.97 -8.10
N GLU A 82 0.05 -11.79 -7.60
CA GLU A 82 0.75 -11.55 -6.35
C GLU A 82 2.26 -11.48 -6.56
N VAL A 83 2.91 -10.50 -5.93
CA VAL A 83 4.36 -10.38 -5.93
C VAL A 83 4.91 -10.16 -4.52
N PRO A 84 6.10 -10.67 -4.22
CA PRO A 84 6.79 -10.34 -2.99
C PRO A 84 7.09 -8.85 -2.94
N VAL A 85 6.90 -8.26 -1.76
CA VAL A 85 7.22 -6.86 -1.48
C VAL A 85 8.56 -6.80 -0.76
N THR A 86 9.38 -5.83 -1.13
CA THR A 86 10.66 -5.54 -0.46
C THR A 86 10.52 -4.37 0.51
N ASP A 87 11.50 -4.18 1.38
CA ASP A 87 11.48 -3.03 2.29
C ASP A 87 11.67 -1.73 1.52
N GLY A 88 10.80 -0.75 1.77
CA GLY A 88 10.79 0.52 1.04
C GLY A 88 10.11 0.45 -0.34
N ALA A 89 9.46 -0.66 -0.67
CA ALA A 89 8.81 -0.84 -1.96
C ALA A 89 7.76 0.24 -2.25
N ARG A 90 7.65 0.61 -3.53
CA ARG A 90 6.76 1.66 -4.01
C ARG A 90 5.59 1.06 -4.78
N LEU A 91 4.39 1.30 -4.27
CA LEU A 91 3.14 0.91 -4.91
C LEU A 91 2.51 2.14 -5.57
N GLU A 92 2.20 2.05 -6.85
CA GLU A 92 1.50 3.10 -7.58
C GLU A 92 0.14 2.58 -8.01
N MET A 93 -0.91 3.34 -7.67
CA MET A 93 -2.29 3.01 -8.02
C MET A 93 -3.06 4.29 -8.32
N GLY A 94 -3.47 4.45 -9.59
CA GLY A 94 -4.08 5.69 -10.06
C GLY A 94 -3.16 6.89 -9.84
N VAL A 95 -3.64 7.89 -9.08
CA VAL A 95 -2.85 9.08 -8.74
C VAL A 95 -1.99 8.92 -7.48
N TYR A 96 -2.12 7.80 -6.77
CA TYR A 96 -1.48 7.60 -5.46
C TYR A 96 -0.18 6.83 -5.59
N VAL A 97 0.83 7.30 -4.89
CA VAL A 97 2.10 6.62 -4.68
C VAL A 97 2.24 6.33 -3.19
N ILE A 98 2.39 5.06 -2.87
CA ILE A 98 2.42 4.54 -1.51
C ILE A 98 3.76 3.85 -1.30
N ARG A 99 4.43 4.13 -0.18
CA ARG A 99 5.63 3.42 0.23
C ARG A 99 5.26 2.39 1.29
N ALA A 100 5.70 1.15 1.07
CA ALA A 100 5.58 0.06 2.03
C ALA A 100 6.94 -0.19 2.69
N THR A 101 6.99 0.00 4.01
CA THR A 101 8.17 -0.25 4.84
C THR A 101 7.93 -1.51 5.67
N LEU A 102 8.76 -2.53 5.46
CA LEU A 102 8.70 -3.80 6.16
C LEU A 102 9.42 -3.66 7.51
N GLY A 103 8.64 -3.45 8.57
CA GLY A 103 9.15 -3.57 9.92
C GLY A 103 9.52 -5.02 10.22
N ALA A 104 10.82 -5.29 10.36
CA ALA A 104 11.37 -6.52 10.91
C ALA A 104 10.94 -6.65 12.38
N GLY A 105 9.71 -7.12 12.61
CA GLY A 105 9.19 -7.50 13.94
C GLY A 105 9.67 -6.61 15.10
N GLY A 106 9.54 -5.29 14.97
CA GLY A 106 10.02 -4.31 15.94
C GLY A 106 9.48 -2.94 15.53
N ALA A 107 8.94 -2.21 16.50
CA ALA A 107 8.25 -0.93 16.29
C ALA A 107 9.06 0.07 15.45
N PRO A 108 8.41 0.94 14.65
CA PRO A 108 9.12 2.02 14.01
C PRO A 108 9.47 3.04 15.10
N VAL A 109 10.76 3.11 15.45
CA VAL A 109 11.29 4.22 16.23
C VAL A 109 11.20 5.45 15.32
N ARG A 110 10.13 6.22 15.44
CA ARG A 110 10.10 7.60 14.94
C ARG A 110 11.06 8.42 15.81
N GLY A 111 12.34 8.41 15.45
CA GLY A 111 13.30 9.38 15.93
C GLY A 111 12.88 10.76 15.40
N ARG A 112 12.42 11.63 16.28
CA ARG A 112 12.27 13.05 15.99
C ARG A 112 13.27 13.78 16.89
N ALA A 113 14.16 14.52 16.24
CA ALA A 113 15.15 15.40 16.84
C ALA A 113 14.49 16.53 17.64
#